data_AF-A0A7S0XJB1-F1
#
_entry.id   AF-A0A7S0XJB1-F1
#
_cell.length_a   1.000
_cell.length_b   1.000
_cell.length_c   1.000
_cell.angle_alpha   90.00
_cell.angle_beta   90.00
_cell.angle_gamma   90.00
#
_symmetry.space_group_name_H-M   'P 1'
#
loop_
_entity.id
_entity.type
_entity.pdbx_description
1 polymer ?
#
loop_
_entity_poly.entity_id
_entity_poly.type
_entity_poly.pdbx_seq_one_letter_code
_entity_poly.pdbx_strand_id
1 'polypeptide(L)'
;VPPKLPPSAPAAAADAANAAPSDAMNVQKTDTVTVRKPSATSLGRISRAVEADLVQEACVALDNLLAEVERGDRADAAPMALCSRVLTMCQRHGKAKPALRLLQRMELCGMPVGPVQLRQVFFACCGKGMVADALGLMQRRDATTGTVRLLGKDVLVRGCGMMPGGVDGELGLVLLEGTLRG
;
A
#
# COMPACT_ATOMS: atom_id res chain seq x y z
N VAL A 1 57.88 9.19 49.83
CA VAL A 1 59.12 9.83 49.35
C VAL A 1 58.77 10.63 48.10
N PRO A 2 58.71 11.97 48.18
CA PRO A 2 58.54 12.85 47.02
C PRO A 2 59.89 12.96 46.28
N PRO A 3 59.99 13.41 45.01
CA PRO A 3 59.88 14.84 44.66
C PRO A 3 59.37 15.06 43.19
N LYS A 4 59.23 16.23 42.58
CA LYS A 4 59.22 17.65 42.94
C LYS A 4 58.50 18.36 41.78
N LEU A 5 57.84 19.44 42.14
CA LEU A 5 57.26 20.54 41.35
C LEU A 5 58.22 21.19 40.30
N PRO A 6 57.68 22.07 39.41
CA PRO A 6 58.32 22.73 38.23
C PRO A 6 59.20 23.93 38.70
N PRO A 7 59.65 24.98 37.95
CA PRO A 7 59.06 25.73 36.80
C PRO A 7 60.05 26.31 35.74
N SER A 8 59.54 26.85 34.63
CA SER A 8 60.04 28.13 34.06
C SER A 8 59.22 28.59 32.83
N ALA A 9 58.35 29.57 33.05
CA ALA A 9 58.14 30.69 32.10
C ALA A 9 59.36 31.65 32.22
N PRO A 10 59.49 32.80 31.50
CA PRO A 10 58.51 33.53 30.69
C PRO A 10 59.05 34.27 29.43
N ALA A 11 58.16 35.06 28.80
CA ALA A 11 58.39 36.37 28.13
C ALA A 11 59.09 36.38 26.74
N ALA A 12 58.77 37.23 25.77
CA ALA A 12 57.76 38.29 25.56
C ALA A 12 57.89 38.82 24.11
N ALA A 13 56.97 39.74 23.74
CA ALA A 13 56.87 40.61 22.55
C ALA A 13 56.06 40.02 21.37
N ALA A 14 54.82 40.46 21.08
CA ALA A 14 54.34 41.80 20.62
C ALA A 14 55.02 42.20 19.29
N ASP A 15 54.35 42.66 18.23
CA ASP A 15 53.07 43.35 18.10
C ASP A 15 52.60 43.38 16.61
N ALA A 16 51.32 43.66 16.43
CA ALA A 16 50.64 44.35 15.32
C ALA A 16 50.76 43.92 13.83
N ALA A 17 49.60 43.54 13.26
CA ALA A 17 48.83 44.27 12.21
C ALA A 17 48.09 43.29 11.29
N ASN A 18 46.78 43.09 11.48
CA ASN A 18 45.67 43.84 10.87
C ASN A 18 45.24 43.27 9.49
N ALA A 19 44.08 42.58 9.46
CA ALA A 19 43.02 42.72 8.45
C ALA A 19 42.00 41.56 8.59
N ALA A 20 40.82 41.89 9.13
CA ALA A 20 39.56 41.17 8.91
C ALA A 20 39.01 41.54 7.48
N PRO A 21 37.92 40.94 6.95
CA PRO A 21 36.89 40.16 7.66
C PRO A 21 36.32 38.90 6.93
N SER A 22 35.43 38.23 7.67
CA SER A 22 34.26 37.43 7.23
C SER A 22 34.51 36.17 6.42
N ASP A 23 34.26 34.98 6.98
CA ASP A 23 32.89 34.45 7.02
C ASP A 23 32.78 33.19 7.90
N ALA A 24 31.67 33.11 8.62
CA ALA A 24 31.29 31.98 9.43
C ALA A 24 30.77 30.83 8.55
N MET A 25 31.12 29.59 8.88
CA MET A 25 30.16 28.55 9.30
C MET A 25 30.80 27.15 9.25
N ASN A 26 30.93 26.60 10.46
CA ASN A 26 30.84 25.18 10.81
C ASN A 26 29.73 24.45 10.03
N VAL A 27 29.91 23.16 9.72
CA VAL A 27 28.90 22.09 9.91
C VAL A 27 29.44 20.76 9.39
N GLN A 28 29.64 19.84 10.33
CA GLN A 28 29.61 18.39 10.13
C GLN A 28 28.34 18.00 9.37
N LYS A 29 28.45 17.33 8.22
CA LYS A 29 27.28 16.69 7.60
C LYS A 29 27.32 15.19 7.84
N THR A 30 26.69 14.86 8.96
CA THR A 30 26.15 13.56 9.34
C THR A 30 25.24 12.98 8.25
N ASP A 31 25.20 11.66 8.23
CA ASP A 31 24.28 10.82 7.46
C ASP A 31 22.84 11.32 7.56
N THR A 32 22.35 11.93 6.48
CA THR A 32 20.91 12.17 6.31
C THR A 32 20.34 11.07 5.45
N VAL A 33 19.74 10.09 6.12
CA VAL A 33 18.69 9.21 5.58
C VAL A 33 17.69 10.10 4.85
N THR A 34 17.73 10.05 3.52
CA THR A 34 16.77 10.78 2.68
C THR A 34 15.43 10.06 2.79
N VAL A 35 14.55 10.60 3.63
CA VAL A 35 13.11 10.33 3.54
C VAL A 35 12.67 10.83 2.16
N ARG A 36 12.62 9.91 1.19
CA ARG A 36 12.14 10.21 -0.17
C ARG A 36 10.67 10.60 -0.04
N LYS A 37 10.35 11.81 -0.50
CA LYS A 37 8.97 12.29 -0.58
C LYS A 37 8.18 11.36 -1.53
N PRO A 38 6.93 11.00 -1.20
CA PRO A 38 6.05 10.31 -2.14
C PRO A 38 5.98 11.14 -3.41
N SER A 39 6.21 10.51 -4.57
CA SER A 39 6.09 11.21 -5.84
C SER A 39 4.63 11.65 -6.01
N ALA A 40 4.35 12.89 -5.63
CA ALA A 40 3.00 13.45 -5.57
C ALA A 40 2.24 13.36 -6.92
N THR A 41 2.97 13.14 -8.02
CA THR A 41 2.45 13.01 -9.38
C THR A 41 1.75 11.69 -9.67
N SER A 42 2.09 10.57 -9.04
CA SER A 42 1.42 9.28 -9.26
C SER A 42 0.20 9.13 -8.36
N LEU A 43 0.35 9.43 -7.07
CA LEU A 43 -0.77 9.45 -6.12
C LEU A 43 -1.82 10.49 -6.48
N GLY A 44 -1.39 11.69 -6.90
CA GLY A 44 -2.30 12.75 -7.35
C GLY A 44 -3.08 12.38 -8.62
N ARG A 45 -2.52 11.54 -9.51
CA ARG A 45 -3.23 11.00 -10.67
C ARG A 45 -4.31 10.01 -10.26
N ILE A 46 -4.01 9.10 -9.33
CA ILE A 46 -5.00 8.14 -8.82
C ILE A 46 -6.13 8.88 -8.10
N SER A 47 -5.82 9.84 -7.23
CA SER A 47 -6.83 10.61 -6.51
C SER A 47 -7.75 11.37 -7.47
N ARG A 48 -7.20 12.06 -8.48
CA ARG A 48 -8.01 12.74 -9.50
C ARG A 48 -8.88 11.79 -10.31
N ALA A 49 -8.34 10.63 -10.72
CA ALA A 49 -9.12 9.64 -11.45
C ALA A 49 -10.25 9.05 -10.60
N VAL A 50 -10.03 8.89 -9.28
CA VAL A 50 -11.07 8.46 -8.33
C VAL A 50 -12.13 9.54 -8.14
N GLU A 51 -11.73 10.81 -8.00
CA GLU A 51 -12.66 11.95 -7.89
C GLU A 51 -13.50 12.14 -9.16
N ALA A 52 -12.93 11.85 -10.33
CA ALA A 52 -13.60 11.90 -11.63
C ALA A 52 -14.40 10.61 -11.96
N ASP A 53 -14.46 9.61 -11.06
CA ASP A 53 -15.09 8.29 -11.27
C ASP A 53 -14.58 7.55 -12.53
N LEU A 54 -13.35 7.84 -12.96
CA LEU A 54 -12.70 7.23 -14.13
C LEU A 54 -12.02 5.92 -13.73
N VAL A 55 -12.81 4.84 -13.65
CA VAL A 55 -12.36 3.52 -13.17
C VAL A 55 -11.16 2.99 -13.92
N GLN A 56 -11.17 3.09 -15.25
CA GLN A 56 -10.09 2.54 -16.08
C GLN A 56 -8.77 3.25 -15.79
N GLU A 57 -8.81 4.59 -15.71
CA GLU A 57 -7.62 5.40 -15.39
C GLU A 57 -7.15 5.16 -13.96
N ALA A 58 -8.07 5.09 -13.00
CA ALA A 58 -7.74 4.81 -11.61
C ALA A 58 -7.08 3.43 -11.44
N CYS A 59 -7.59 2.40 -12.13
CA CYS A 59 -7.01 1.06 -12.12
C CYS A 59 -5.61 1.06 -12.73
N VAL A 60 -5.44 1.67 -13.91
CA VAL A 60 -4.14 1.70 -14.60
C VAL A 60 -3.11 2.51 -13.81
N ALA A 61 -3.51 3.65 -13.25
CA ALA A 61 -2.62 4.48 -12.44
C ALA A 61 -2.18 3.76 -11.15
N LEU A 62 -3.11 3.06 -10.47
CA LEU A 62 -2.77 2.27 -9.30
C LEU A 62 -1.91 1.06 -9.66
N ASP A 63 -2.24 0.36 -10.73
CA ASP A 63 -1.48 -0.80 -11.21
C ASP A 63 -0.04 -0.42 -11.56
N ASN A 64 0.17 0.70 -12.26
CA ASN A 64 1.49 1.23 -12.56
C ASN A 64 2.26 1.62 -11.30
N LEU A 65 1.59 2.27 -10.33
CA LEU A 65 2.22 2.60 -9.05
C LEU A 65 2.66 1.35 -8.29
N LEU A 66 1.81 0.32 -8.22
CA LEU A 66 2.17 -0.94 -7.56
C LEU A 66 3.29 -1.66 -8.31
N ALA A 67 3.34 -1.64 -9.64
CA ALA A 67 4.47 -2.20 -10.40
C ALA A 67 5.79 -1.44 -10.19
N GLU A 68 5.75 -0.13 -9.95
CA GLU A 68 6.95 0.64 -9.59
C GLU A 68 7.45 0.27 -8.18
N VAL A 69 6.52 -0.01 -7.25
CA VAL A 69 6.86 -0.45 -5.89
C VAL A 69 7.41 -1.88 -5.91
N GLU A 70 6.79 -2.79 -6.65
CA GLU A 70 7.24 -4.18 -6.83
C GLU A 70 8.66 -4.25 -7.43
N ARG A 71 8.98 -3.38 -8.40
CA ARG A 71 10.32 -3.28 -9.00
C ARG A 71 11.36 -2.61 -8.09
N GLY A 72 10.96 -2.04 -6.96
CA GLY A 72 11.84 -1.30 -6.06
C GLY A 72 12.21 0.10 -6.54
N ASP A 73 11.58 0.59 -7.63
CA ASP A 73 11.78 1.95 -8.15
C ASP A 73 11.20 2.99 -7.17
N ARG A 74 10.22 2.59 -6.35
CA ARG A 74 9.58 3.44 -5.34
C ARG A 74 9.44 2.72 -4.01
N ALA A 75 9.88 3.38 -2.94
CA ALA A 75 9.71 2.91 -1.55
C ALA A 75 8.30 3.17 -1.00
N ASP A 76 7.62 4.20 -1.51
CA ASP A 76 6.29 4.60 -1.06
C ASP A 76 5.19 3.77 -1.72
N ALA A 77 4.63 2.83 -0.95
CA ALA A 77 3.40 2.15 -1.31
C ALA A 77 2.20 3.13 -1.31
N ALA A 78 1.20 2.87 -2.16
CA ALA A 78 -0.03 3.65 -2.12
C ALA A 78 -0.72 3.50 -0.75
N PRO A 79 -1.31 4.58 -0.19
CA PRO A 79 -2.03 4.48 1.06
C PRO A 79 -3.20 3.51 0.91
N MET A 80 -3.41 2.63 1.88
CA MET A 80 -4.43 1.58 1.84
C MET A 80 -5.84 2.13 1.57
N ALA A 81 -6.14 3.32 2.07
CA ALA A 81 -7.41 4.02 1.83
C ALA A 81 -7.65 4.31 0.34
N LEU A 82 -6.59 4.67 -0.40
CA LEU A 82 -6.66 4.95 -1.83
C LEU A 82 -6.87 3.66 -2.63
N CYS A 83 -6.13 2.58 -2.31
CA CYS A 83 -6.35 1.27 -2.90
C CYS A 83 -7.80 0.79 -2.70
N SER A 84 -8.32 0.95 -1.48
CA SER A 84 -9.70 0.59 -1.13
C SER A 84 -10.74 1.40 -1.92
N ARG A 85 -10.48 2.69 -2.20
CA ARG A 85 -11.35 3.50 -3.07
C ARG A 85 -11.36 2.99 -4.50
N VAL A 86 -10.19 2.69 -5.07
CA VAL A 86 -10.09 2.14 -6.43
C VAL A 86 -10.80 0.78 -6.54
N LEU A 87 -10.63 -0.10 -5.55
CA LEU A 87 -11.34 -1.38 -5.48
C LEU A 87 -12.86 -1.21 -5.33
N THR A 88 -13.31 -0.23 -4.54
CA THR A 88 -14.75 0.12 -4.45
C THR A 88 -15.29 0.59 -5.80
N MET A 89 -14.52 1.36 -6.56
CA MET A 89 -14.91 1.75 -7.92
C MET A 89 -14.98 0.52 -8.83
N CYS A 90 -14.00 -0.39 -8.75
CA CYS A 90 -14.03 -1.63 -9.51
C CYS A 90 -15.27 -2.46 -9.19
N GLN A 91 -15.66 -2.55 -7.92
CA GLN A 91 -16.88 -3.23 -7.47
C GLN A 91 -18.13 -2.60 -8.09
N ARG A 92 -18.30 -1.27 -7.96
CA ARG A 92 -19.47 -0.53 -8.47
C ARG A 92 -19.65 -0.68 -9.98
N HIS A 93 -18.54 -0.65 -10.73
CA HIS A 93 -18.54 -0.72 -12.19
C HIS A 93 -18.35 -2.15 -12.73
N GLY A 94 -18.37 -3.15 -11.85
CA GLY A 94 -18.25 -4.57 -12.22
C GLY A 94 -16.92 -4.93 -12.89
N LYS A 95 -15.82 -4.22 -12.60
CA LYS A 95 -14.49 -4.50 -13.16
C LYS A 95 -13.77 -5.59 -12.34
N ALA A 96 -14.27 -6.82 -12.43
CA ALA A 96 -13.74 -7.96 -11.68
C ALA A 96 -12.26 -8.28 -11.99
N LYS A 97 -11.90 -8.39 -13.28
CA LYS A 97 -10.52 -8.73 -13.69
C LYS A 97 -9.48 -7.70 -13.22
N PRO A 98 -9.68 -6.38 -13.41
CA PRO A 98 -8.78 -5.38 -12.83
C PRO A 98 -8.71 -5.46 -11.29
N ALA A 99 -9.84 -5.67 -10.61
CA ALA A 99 -9.87 -5.79 -9.16
C ALA A 99 -9.01 -6.94 -8.64
N LEU A 100 -9.08 -8.12 -9.27
CA LEU A 100 -8.26 -9.29 -8.92
C LEU A 100 -6.77 -9.02 -9.13
N ARG A 101 -6.41 -8.44 -10.28
CA ARG A 101 -5.03 -8.08 -10.58
C ARG A 101 -4.45 -7.09 -9.57
N LEU A 102 -5.23 -6.06 -9.22
CA LEU A 102 -4.83 -5.06 -8.23
C LEU A 102 -4.64 -5.69 -6.85
N LEU A 103 -5.57 -6.55 -6.42
CA LEU A 103 -5.47 -7.27 -5.17
C LEU A 103 -4.18 -8.10 -5.09
N GLN A 104 -3.89 -8.89 -6.13
CA GLN A 104 -2.66 -9.69 -6.20
C GLN A 104 -1.41 -8.81 -6.14
N ARG A 105 -1.39 -7.66 -6.83
CA ARG A 105 -0.26 -6.73 -6.77
C ARG A 105 -0.08 -6.10 -5.40
N MET A 106 -1.17 -5.78 -4.71
CA MET A 106 -1.09 -5.29 -3.33
C MET A 106 -0.42 -6.33 -2.42
N GLU A 107 -0.72 -7.62 -2.60
CA GLU A 107 -0.07 -8.72 -1.87
C GLU A 107 1.41 -8.85 -2.21
N LEU A 108 1.77 -8.78 -3.50
CA LEU A 108 3.17 -8.83 -3.95
C LEU A 108 4.00 -7.65 -3.43
N CYS A 109 3.38 -6.47 -3.28
CA CYS A 109 4.00 -5.31 -2.67
C CYS A 109 4.10 -5.39 -1.13
N GLY A 110 3.69 -6.51 -0.52
CA GLY A 110 3.71 -6.69 0.93
C GLY A 110 2.68 -5.83 1.68
N MET A 111 1.64 -5.33 0.99
CA MET A 111 0.59 -4.56 1.65
C MET A 111 -0.33 -5.49 2.45
N PRO A 112 -0.77 -5.11 3.66
CA PRO A 112 -1.66 -5.92 4.48
C PRO A 112 -3.08 -5.92 3.88
N VAL A 113 -3.35 -6.88 2.98
CA VAL A 113 -4.68 -7.07 2.39
C VAL A 113 -5.62 -7.62 3.46
N GLY A 114 -6.57 -6.78 3.87
CA GLY A 114 -7.55 -7.11 4.89
C GLY A 114 -8.88 -7.63 4.31
N PRO A 115 -9.84 -7.94 5.21
CA PRO A 115 -11.17 -8.43 4.82
C PRO A 115 -11.95 -7.40 3.98
N VAL A 116 -11.67 -6.10 4.14
CA VAL A 116 -12.32 -5.03 3.39
C VAL A 116 -11.99 -5.12 1.90
N GLN A 117 -10.71 -5.26 1.55
CA GLN A 117 -10.25 -5.34 0.16
C GLN A 117 -10.73 -6.63 -0.49
N LEU A 118 -10.64 -7.75 0.23
CA LEU A 118 -11.15 -9.05 -0.23
C LEU A 118 -12.64 -8.98 -0.55
N ARG A 119 -13.44 -8.36 0.33
CA ARG A 119 -14.89 -8.20 0.13
C ARG A 119 -15.20 -7.38 -1.12
N GLN A 120 -14.46 -6.30 -1.37
CA GLN A 120 -14.67 -5.45 -2.56
C GLN A 120 -14.43 -6.24 -3.84
N VAL A 121 -13.33 -7.00 -3.91
CA VAL A 121 -12.97 -7.81 -5.07
C VAL A 121 -13.94 -8.98 -5.23
N PHE A 122 -14.33 -9.62 -4.13
CA PHE A 122 -15.33 -10.69 -4.13
C PHE A 122 -16.65 -10.24 -4.75
N PHE A 123 -17.20 -9.10 -4.31
CA PHE A 123 -18.44 -8.58 -4.90
C PHE A 123 -18.28 -8.16 -6.37
N ALA A 124 -17.12 -7.66 -6.77
CA ALA A 124 -16.83 -7.41 -8.19
C ALA A 124 -16.87 -8.71 -9.01
N CYS A 125 -16.29 -9.80 -8.49
CA CYS A 125 -16.33 -11.13 -9.11
C CYS A 125 -17.76 -11.68 -9.17
N CYS A 126 -18.53 -11.54 -8.09
CA CYS A 126 -19.91 -11.98 -8.05
C CYS A 126 -20.78 -11.27 -9.08
N GLY A 127 -20.68 -9.94 -9.18
CA GLY A 127 -21.43 -9.16 -10.18
C GLY A 127 -21.10 -9.51 -11.64
N LYS A 128 -19.98 -10.21 -11.89
CA LYS A 128 -19.59 -10.72 -13.21
C LYS A 128 -19.79 -12.23 -13.38
N GLY A 129 -20.27 -12.93 -12.36
CA GLY A 129 -20.44 -14.38 -12.40
C GLY A 129 -19.11 -15.16 -12.40
N MET A 130 -18.02 -14.56 -11.92
CA MET A 130 -16.72 -15.22 -11.82
C MET A 130 -16.66 -16.11 -10.57
N VAL A 131 -17.36 -17.24 -10.61
CA VAL A 131 -17.54 -18.15 -9.47
C VAL A 131 -16.21 -18.70 -8.96
N ALA A 132 -15.33 -19.14 -9.85
CA ALA A 132 -14.06 -19.78 -9.47
C ALA A 132 -13.16 -18.82 -8.65
N ASP A 133 -13.00 -17.58 -9.12
CA ASP A 133 -12.22 -16.57 -8.40
C ASP A 133 -12.89 -16.15 -7.09
N ALA A 134 -14.22 -16.02 -7.09
CA ALA A 134 -14.99 -15.71 -5.88
C ALA A 134 -14.83 -16.81 -4.81
N LEU A 135 -14.86 -18.08 -5.20
CA LEU A 135 -14.59 -19.22 -4.32
C LEU A 135 -13.15 -19.19 -3.78
N GLY A 136 -12.18 -18.89 -4.63
CA GLY A 136 -10.78 -18.73 -4.22
C GLY A 136 -10.61 -17.65 -3.15
N LEU A 137 -11.34 -16.53 -3.27
CA LEU A 137 -11.34 -15.47 -2.25
C LEU A 137 -12.03 -15.90 -0.95
N MET A 138 -13.14 -16.65 -1.02
CA MET A 138 -13.85 -17.17 0.17
C MET A 138 -13.05 -18.20 0.97
N GLN A 139 -12.13 -18.91 0.32
CA GLN A 139 -11.27 -19.90 0.96
C GLN A 139 -10.06 -19.27 1.67
N ARG A 140 -9.77 -17.98 1.44
CA ARG A 140 -8.65 -17.31 2.08
C ARG A 140 -8.84 -17.22 3.59
N ARG A 141 -7.84 -17.70 4.31
CA ARG A 141 -7.78 -17.68 5.78
C ARG A 141 -6.79 -16.63 6.25
N ASP A 142 -7.02 -16.12 7.45
CA ASP A 142 -6.08 -15.23 8.09
C ASP A 142 -4.73 -15.95 8.31
N ALA A 143 -3.64 -15.33 7.87
CA ALA A 143 -2.29 -15.85 8.01
C ALA A 143 -1.87 -15.95 9.49
N THR A 144 -2.46 -15.13 10.36
CA THR A 144 -2.12 -15.07 11.79
C THR A 144 -2.77 -16.21 12.57
N THR A 145 -4.04 -16.46 12.29
CA THR A 145 -4.88 -17.36 13.10
C THR A 145 -5.11 -18.72 12.41
N GLY A 146 -4.95 -18.82 11.08
CA GLY A 146 -5.03 -20.05 10.25
C GLY A 146 -6.40 -20.75 10.23
N THR A 147 -7.29 -20.40 11.15
CA THR A 147 -8.54 -21.09 11.46
C THR A 147 -9.76 -20.30 11.00
N VAL A 148 -9.68 -18.97 10.97
CA VAL A 148 -10.80 -18.08 10.60
C VAL A 148 -10.69 -17.68 9.13
N ARG A 149 -11.80 -17.83 8.40
CA ARG A 149 -11.92 -17.30 7.03
C ARG A 149 -11.98 -15.77 7.08
N LEU A 150 -11.31 -15.12 6.13
CA LEU A 150 -11.32 -13.65 6.04
C LEU A 150 -12.68 -13.11 5.61
N LEU A 151 -13.46 -13.92 4.89
CA LEU A 151 -14.82 -13.59 4.47
C LEU A 151 -15.84 -14.47 5.22
N GLY A 152 -16.85 -13.81 5.79
CA GLY A 152 -17.93 -14.44 6.53
C GLY A 152 -19.07 -14.95 5.64
N LYS A 153 -19.99 -15.71 6.25
CA LYS A 153 -21.19 -16.24 5.58
C LYS A 153 -22.14 -15.13 5.11
N ASP A 154 -22.17 -13.99 5.81
CA ASP A 154 -22.91 -12.79 5.43
C ASP A 154 -22.49 -12.27 4.05
N VAL A 155 -21.17 -12.28 3.79
CA VAL A 155 -20.59 -11.86 2.50
C VAL A 155 -20.98 -12.84 1.41
N LEU A 156 -20.93 -14.14 1.68
CA LEU A 156 -21.32 -15.19 0.75
C LEU A 156 -22.78 -15.04 0.29
N VAL A 157 -23.71 -14.94 1.24
CA VAL A 157 -25.15 -14.84 0.95
C VAL A 157 -25.44 -13.60 0.10
N ARG A 158 -24.83 -12.46 0.44
CA ARG A 158 -24.94 -11.25 -0.38
C ARG A 158 -24.33 -11.43 -1.76
N GLY A 159 -23.18 -12.12 -1.87
CA GLY A 159 -22.52 -12.43 -3.13
C GLY A 159 -23.38 -13.28 -4.06
N CYS A 160 -24.03 -14.32 -3.54
CA CYS A 160 -24.97 -15.17 -4.28
C CYS A 160 -26.10 -14.34 -4.91
N GLY A 161 -26.67 -13.38 -4.16
CA GLY A 161 -27.69 -12.48 -4.70
C GLY A 161 -27.20 -11.49 -5.76
N MET A 162 -25.90 -11.25 -5.85
CA MET A 162 -25.27 -10.40 -6.88
C MET A 162 -24.87 -11.18 -8.12
N MET A 163 -24.95 -12.51 -8.11
CA MET A 163 -24.60 -13.33 -9.27
C MET A 163 -25.59 -13.10 -10.40
N PRO A 164 -25.16 -13.23 -11.67
CA PRO A 164 -26.08 -13.28 -12.80
C PRO A 164 -27.09 -14.42 -12.58
N GLY A 165 -28.38 -14.10 -12.64
CA GLY A 165 -29.47 -15.04 -12.30
C GLY A 165 -30.02 -14.90 -10.87
N GLY A 166 -29.44 -14.04 -10.03
CA GLY A 166 -29.94 -13.75 -8.69
C GLY A 166 -29.71 -14.89 -7.69
N VAL A 167 -30.47 -14.86 -6.59
CA VAL A 167 -30.33 -15.80 -5.46
C VAL A 167 -30.60 -17.26 -5.83
N ASP A 168 -31.51 -17.48 -6.78
CA ASP A 168 -31.89 -18.81 -7.28
C ASP A 168 -31.15 -19.18 -8.59
N GLY A 169 -30.20 -18.35 -9.00
CA GLY A 169 -29.39 -18.61 -10.20
C GLY A 169 -28.43 -19.78 -9.98
N GLU A 170 -28.20 -20.57 -11.04
CA GLU A 170 -27.28 -21.70 -11.05
C GLU A 170 -25.88 -21.32 -10.51
N LEU A 171 -25.38 -20.15 -10.91
CA LEU A 171 -24.08 -19.63 -10.45
C LEU A 171 -24.06 -19.30 -8.95
N GLY A 172 -25.18 -18.80 -8.39
CA GLY A 172 -25.33 -18.52 -6.97
C GLY A 172 -25.32 -19.80 -6.14
N LEU A 173 -26.00 -20.85 -6.63
CA LEU A 173 -26.01 -22.18 -6.03
C LEU A 173 -24.63 -22.83 -6.07
N VAL A 174 -23.93 -22.78 -7.21
CA VAL A 174 -22.56 -23.32 -7.32
C VAL A 174 -21.60 -22.61 -6.37
N LEU A 175 -21.71 -21.28 -6.22
CA LEU A 175 -20.91 -20.51 -5.27
C LEU A 175 -21.21 -20.92 -3.80
N LEU A 176 -22.48 -21.13 -3.47
CA LEU A 176 -22.91 -21.56 -2.14
C LEU A 176 -22.39 -22.97 -1.82
N GLU A 177 -22.64 -23.93 -2.71
CA GLU A 177 -22.18 -25.31 -2.57
C GLU A 177 -20.66 -25.41 -2.50
N GLY A 178 -19.95 -24.70 -3.39
CA GLY A 178 -18.48 -24.68 -3.42
C GLY A 178 -17.87 -24.11 -2.13
N THR A 179 -18.55 -23.17 -1.48
CA THR A 179 -18.07 -22.59 -0.22
C THR A 179 -18.33 -23.48 0.99
N LEU A 180 -19.38 -24.31 0.94
CA LEU A 180 -19.74 -25.28 1.99
C LEU A 180 -18.91 -26.56 1.93
N ARG A 181 -18.37 -26.92 0.76
CA ARG A 181 -17.56 -28.14 0.57
C ARG A 181 -16.06 -27.98 0.89
N GLY A 182 -15.51 -26.76 0.81
CA GLY A 182 -14.15 -26.43 1.27
C GLY A 182 -14.14 -25.96 2.71
#